data_AF-U7KCQ0-F1
#
_entry.id   AF-U7KCQ0-F1
#
_cell.length_a   1.000
_cell.length_b   1.000
_cell.length_c   1.000
_cell.angle_alpha   90.00
_cell.angle_beta   90.00
_cell.angle_gamma   90.00
#
_symmetry.space_group_name_H-M   'P 1'
#
loop_
_entity.id
_entity.type
_entity.pdbx_description
1 polymer ?
#
loop_
_entity_poly.entity_id
_entity_poly.type
_entity_poly.pdbx_seq_one_letter_code
_entity_poly.pdbx_strand_id
1 'polypeptide(L)'
;MGLPSDVVLDGYTLIEQHEIDHEFLLRGSPLSTNTPLLFALTIVGIVLVAASLFLRGRGRIIAGVLGAVLAVSKLWWMPFALARRFDDGQVFGYTLKYFPQYWPVASIIVGAIALIGLGSAVIRRH
;
A
#
# COMPACT_ATOMS: atom_id res chain seq x y z
N MET A 1 -12.85 0.73 -14.07
CA MET A 1 -13.61 0.04 -13.01
C MET A 1 -13.69 0.99 -11.84
N GLY A 2 -14.89 1.44 -11.50
CA GLY A 2 -15.17 2.40 -10.43
C GLY A 2 -15.69 1.71 -9.18
N LEU A 3 -15.90 2.50 -8.13
CA LEU A 3 -16.53 2.05 -6.89
C LEU A 3 -17.85 1.31 -7.17
N PRO A 4 -18.19 0.31 -6.35
CA PRO A 4 -19.47 -0.34 -6.47
C PRO A 4 -20.60 0.68 -6.21
N SER A 5 -21.52 0.79 -7.17
CA SER A 5 -22.75 1.58 -7.04
C SER A 5 -23.80 0.90 -6.16
N ASP A 6 -23.62 -0.39 -5.91
CA ASP A 6 -24.46 -1.21 -5.04
C ASP A 6 -23.71 -1.55 -3.74
N VAL A 7 -24.46 -1.96 -2.73
CA VAL A 7 -23.91 -2.46 -1.47
C VAL A 7 -23.23 -3.81 -1.72
N VAL A 8 -21.96 -3.92 -1.33
CA VAL A 8 -21.16 -5.16 -1.45
C VAL A 8 -20.70 -5.69 -0.09
N LEU A 9 -20.81 -4.87 0.96
CA LEU A 9 -20.57 -5.27 2.35
C LEU A 9 -21.87 -5.75 2.98
N ASP A 10 -21.89 -6.99 3.48
CA ASP A 10 -23.10 -7.56 4.08
C ASP A 10 -23.45 -6.82 5.38
N GLY A 11 -24.70 -6.36 5.49
CA GLY A 11 -25.19 -5.62 6.65
C GLY A 11 -24.89 -4.12 6.63
N TYR A 12 -24.21 -3.60 5.60
CA TYR A 12 -23.97 -2.17 5.43
C TYR A 12 -25.06 -1.54 4.57
N THR A 13 -25.36 -0.28 4.86
CA THR A 13 -26.06 0.60 3.91
C THR A 13 -25.07 1.14 2.88
N LEU A 14 -25.59 1.64 1.76
CA LEU A 14 -24.77 2.32 0.75
C LEU A 14 -24.06 3.55 1.34
N ILE A 15 -24.68 4.21 2.30
CA ILE A 15 -24.12 5.38 2.99
C ILE A 15 -22.89 4.95 3.80
N GLU A 16 -22.99 3.92 4.63
CA GLU A 16 -21.87 3.44 5.45
C GLU A 16 -20.72 2.90 4.58
N GLN A 17 -21.03 2.25 3.45
CA GLN A 17 -20.00 1.88 2.48
C GLN A 17 -19.29 3.12 1.90
N HIS A 18 -20.02 4.18 1.58
CA HIS A 18 -19.42 5.42 1.13
C HIS A 18 -18.63 6.16 2.21
N GLU A 19 -18.91 5.96 3.50
CA GLU A 19 -18.03 6.45 4.56
C GLU A 19 -16.65 5.78 4.53
N ILE A 20 -16.60 4.48 4.24
CA ILE A 20 -15.34 3.74 4.02
C ILE A 20 -14.62 4.30 2.79
N ASP A 21 -15.35 4.54 1.69
CA ASP A 21 -14.78 5.13 0.47
C ASP A 21 -14.24 6.54 0.71
N HIS A 22 -14.93 7.34 1.52
CA HIS A 22 -14.53 8.69 1.88
C HIS A 22 -13.19 8.69 2.64
N GLU A 23 -12.93 7.68 3.46
CA GLU A 23 -11.63 7.52 4.12
C GLU A 23 -10.46 7.32 3.12
N PHE A 24 -10.72 6.71 1.96
CA PHE A 24 -9.69 6.58 0.91
C PHE A 24 -9.30 7.94 0.33
N LEU A 25 -10.26 8.87 0.24
CA LEU A 25 -10.04 10.23 -0.21
C LEU A 25 -9.33 11.06 0.87
N LEU A 26 -9.79 10.98 2.12
CA LEU A 26 -9.22 11.73 3.23
C LEU A 26 -7.75 11.36 3.51
N ARG A 27 -7.43 10.06 3.47
CA ARG A 27 -6.06 9.56 3.72
C ARG A 27 -5.17 9.58 2.47
N GLY A 28 -5.79 9.77 1.32
CA GLY A 28 -5.15 9.98 0.03
C GLY A 28 -4.42 8.75 -0.51
N SER A 29 -3.78 8.94 -1.66
CA SER A 29 -3.05 7.89 -2.36
C SER A 29 -1.86 7.34 -1.56
N PRO A 30 -1.31 6.17 -1.95
CA PRO A 30 -0.06 5.63 -1.38
C PRO A 30 1.14 6.59 -1.39
N LEU A 31 1.11 7.64 -2.22
CA LEU A 31 2.16 8.66 -2.30
C LEU A 31 1.72 10.03 -1.75
N SER A 32 0.51 10.12 -1.18
CA SER A 32 -0.01 11.35 -0.57
C SER A 32 0.64 11.64 0.78
N THR A 33 0.82 12.93 1.08
CA THR A 33 1.36 13.46 2.34
C THR A 33 0.33 13.54 3.47
N ASN A 34 -0.94 13.20 3.22
CA ASN A 34 -2.02 13.26 4.23
C ASN A 34 -1.74 12.35 5.44
N THR A 35 -0.93 11.31 5.25
CA THR A 35 -0.42 10.46 6.34
C THR A 35 1.11 10.58 6.39
N PRO A 36 1.65 11.63 7.06
CA PRO A 36 3.04 12.04 6.91
C PRO A 36 4.05 10.96 7.37
N LEU A 37 3.74 10.23 8.44
CA LEU A 37 4.58 9.13 8.91
C LEU A 37 4.67 8.00 7.87
N LEU A 38 3.53 7.56 7.32
CA LEU A 38 3.50 6.50 6.31
C LEU A 38 4.13 6.97 5.01
N PHE A 39 3.94 8.23 4.64
CA PHE A 39 4.62 8.83 3.50
C PHE A 39 6.15 8.79 3.68
N ALA A 40 6.65 9.21 4.84
CA ALA A 40 8.08 9.15 5.14
C ALA A 40 8.61 7.71 5.08
N LEU A 41 7.88 6.73 5.62
CA LEU A 41 8.23 5.32 5.51
C LEU A 41 8.26 4.83 4.06
N THR A 42 7.27 5.22 3.24
CA THR A 42 7.26 4.90 1.80
C THR A 42 8.48 5.49 1.11
N ILE A 43 8.84 6.75 1.35
CA ILE A 43 10.04 7.38 0.76
C ILE A 43 11.32 6.66 1.23
N VAL A 44 11.47 6.39 2.52
CA VAL A 44 12.60 5.61 3.05
C VAL A 44 12.68 4.25 2.37
N GLY A 45 11.53 3.59 2.17
CA GLY A 45 11.44 2.33 1.45
C GLY A 45 11.95 2.43 0.02
N ILE A 46 11.50 3.44 -0.73
CA ILE A 46 11.95 3.70 -2.11
C ILE A 46 13.46 3.94 -2.16
N VAL A 47 13.99 4.74 -1.23
CA VAL A 47 15.44 5.02 -1.14
C VAL A 47 16.22 3.75 -0.82
N LEU A 48 15.73 2.88 0.07
CA LEU A 48 16.37 1.59 0.37
C LEU A 48 16.35 0.65 -0.83
N VAL A 49 15.25 0.60 -1.59
CA VAL A 49 15.20 -0.15 -2.85
C VAL A 49 16.25 0.38 -3.82
N ALA A 50 16.34 1.70 -4.01
CA ALA A 50 17.35 2.31 -4.89
C ALA A 50 18.77 1.98 -4.42
N ALA A 51 19.06 2.12 -3.12
CA ALA A 51 20.35 1.79 -2.53
C ALA A 51 20.71 0.31 -2.71
N SER A 52 19.73 -0.60 -2.61
CA SER A 52 19.96 -2.04 -2.78
C SER A 52 20.61 -2.37 -4.13
N LEU A 53 20.34 -1.61 -5.18
CA LEU A 53 20.90 -1.82 -6.52
C LEU A 53 22.42 -1.61 -6.57
N PHE A 54 22.98 -0.85 -5.63
CA PHE A 54 24.41 -0.54 -5.53
C PHE A 54 25.14 -1.39 -4.48
N LEU A 55 24.40 -2.02 -3.55
CA LEU A 55 24.97 -2.87 -2.51
C LEU A 55 25.32 -4.28 -3.03
N ARG A 56 26.23 -4.96 -2.33
CA ARG A 56 26.61 -6.36 -2.59
C ARG A 56 26.33 -7.24 -1.37
N GLY A 57 26.21 -8.55 -1.61
CA GLY A 57 26.03 -9.55 -0.54
C GLY A 57 24.73 -9.37 0.26
N ARG A 58 24.78 -9.68 1.56
CA ARG A 58 23.62 -9.65 2.46
C ARG A 58 22.98 -8.27 2.59
N GLY A 59 23.77 -7.19 2.52
CA GLY A 59 23.27 -5.81 2.64
C GLY A 59 22.27 -5.45 1.55
N ARG A 60 22.48 -5.94 0.32
CA ARG A 60 21.52 -5.80 -0.78
C ARG A 60 20.19 -6.48 -0.50
N ILE A 61 20.22 -7.71 -0.01
CA ILE A 61 19.01 -8.51 0.28
C ILE A 61 18.18 -7.79 1.35
N ILE A 62 18.84 -7.39 2.44
CA ILE A 62 18.19 -6.70 3.55
C ILE A 62 17.60 -5.37 3.08
N ALA A 63 18.37 -4.54 2.37
CA ALA A 63 17.90 -3.25 1.86
C ALA A 63 16.75 -3.41 0.84
N GLY A 64 16.83 -4.39 -0.06
CA GLY A 64 15.81 -4.65 -1.07
C GLY A 64 14.49 -5.13 -0.45
N VAL A 65 14.54 -6.08 0.49
CA VAL A 65 13.34 -6.60 1.18
C VAL A 65 12.74 -5.55 2.11
N LEU A 66 13.55 -4.91 2.97
CA LEU A 66 13.05 -3.86 3.87
C LEU A 66 12.50 -2.68 3.06
N GLY A 67 13.19 -2.28 2.00
CA GLY A 67 12.75 -1.23 1.11
C GLY A 67 11.40 -1.53 0.46
N ALA A 68 11.24 -2.76 -0.06
CA ALA A 68 9.99 -3.21 -0.65
C ALA A 68 8.83 -3.18 0.36
N VAL A 69 9.02 -3.73 1.56
CA VAL A 69 8.02 -3.75 2.63
C VAL A 69 7.61 -2.34 3.03
N LEU A 70 8.58 -1.44 3.22
CA LEU A 70 8.31 -0.06 3.58
C LEU A 70 7.62 0.71 2.46
N ALA A 71 7.98 0.48 1.20
CA ALA A 71 7.33 1.11 0.05
C ALA A 71 5.82 0.79 0.04
N VAL A 72 5.44 -0.50 0.19
CA VAL A 72 4.03 -0.92 0.18
C VAL A 72 3.30 -0.74 1.51
N SER A 73 3.99 -0.29 2.57
CA SER A 73 3.42 -0.22 3.93
C SER A 73 2.11 0.56 4.00
N LYS A 74 2.01 1.68 3.28
CA LYS A 74 0.79 2.50 3.22
C LYS A 74 -0.39 1.79 2.51
N LEU A 75 -0.12 0.93 1.52
CA LEU A 75 -1.16 0.11 0.87
C LEU A 75 -1.77 -0.90 1.84
N TRP A 76 -0.94 -1.51 2.69
CA TRP A 76 -1.40 -2.50 3.67
C TRP A 76 -2.00 -1.89 4.92
N TRP A 77 -1.48 -0.75 5.37
CA TRP A 77 -1.97 -0.08 6.56
C TRP A 77 -3.45 0.32 6.42
N MET A 78 -3.87 0.73 5.22
CA MET A 78 -5.22 1.23 4.97
C MET A 78 -6.31 0.17 5.28
N PRO A 79 -6.25 -1.06 4.73
CA PRO A 79 -7.13 -2.16 5.13
C PRO A 79 -7.18 -2.42 6.64
N PHE A 80 -6.02 -2.47 7.31
CA PHE A 80 -5.98 -2.73 8.75
C PHE A 80 -6.59 -1.58 9.57
N ALA A 81 -6.32 -0.33 9.19
CA ALA A 81 -6.78 0.82 9.92
C ALA A 81 -8.30 0.98 9.84
N LEU A 82 -8.94 0.66 8.70
CA LEU A 82 -10.39 0.74 8.57
C LEU A 82 -11.09 -0.46 9.19
N ALA A 83 -10.55 -1.68 9.02
CA ALA A 83 -11.12 -2.86 9.67
C ALA A 83 -11.19 -2.69 11.19
N ARG A 84 -10.17 -2.04 11.80
CA ARG A 84 -10.22 -1.70 13.23
C ARG A 84 -11.15 -0.54 13.57
N ARG A 85 -11.29 0.45 12.68
CA ARG A 85 -12.17 1.61 12.92
C ARG A 85 -13.65 1.23 12.86
N PHE A 86 -14.01 0.35 11.95
CA PHE A 86 -15.37 -0.15 11.75
C PHE A 86 -15.65 -1.47 12.50
N ASP A 87 -14.65 -1.98 13.24
CA ASP A 87 -14.70 -3.25 13.99
C ASP A 87 -15.20 -4.45 13.16
N ASP A 88 -14.81 -4.49 11.89
CA ASP A 88 -15.32 -5.48 10.93
C ASP A 88 -14.24 -5.96 9.96
N GLY A 89 -14.10 -7.28 9.88
CA GLY A 89 -13.18 -7.96 8.98
C GLY A 89 -13.56 -7.85 7.50
N GLN A 90 -14.85 -7.66 7.16
CA GLN A 90 -15.26 -7.48 5.76
C GLN A 90 -14.67 -6.20 5.15
N VAL A 91 -14.57 -5.14 5.96
CA VAL A 91 -13.97 -3.86 5.58
C VAL A 91 -12.50 -4.02 5.18
N PHE A 92 -11.78 -4.97 5.77
CA PHE A 92 -10.42 -5.30 5.36
C PHE A 92 -10.38 -5.74 3.89
N GLY A 93 -11.21 -6.73 3.53
CA GLY A 93 -11.26 -7.28 2.18
C GLY A 93 -11.73 -6.25 1.16
N TYR A 94 -12.76 -5.48 1.50
CA TYR A 94 -13.26 -4.39 0.69
C TYR A 94 -12.17 -3.33 0.42
N THR A 95 -11.53 -2.84 1.49
CA THR A 95 -10.46 -1.84 1.39
C THR A 95 -9.27 -2.35 0.59
N LEU A 96 -8.84 -3.60 0.82
CA LEU A 96 -7.72 -4.21 0.09
C LEU A 96 -8.00 -4.28 -1.41
N LYS A 97 -9.26 -4.54 -1.80
CA LYS A 97 -9.67 -4.62 -3.20
C LYS A 97 -9.80 -3.24 -3.85
N TYR A 98 -10.47 -2.29 -3.20
CA TYR A 98 -10.91 -1.04 -3.82
C TYR A 98 -9.95 0.14 -3.59
N PHE A 99 -9.19 0.18 -2.47
CA PHE A 99 -8.24 1.27 -2.23
C PHE A 99 -7.16 1.39 -3.34
N PRO A 100 -6.54 0.30 -3.82
CA PRO A 100 -5.59 0.40 -4.94
C PRO A 100 -6.24 0.86 -6.24
N GLN A 101 -7.53 0.54 -6.45
CA GLN A 101 -8.30 0.93 -7.63
C GLN A 101 -8.68 2.41 -7.61
N TYR A 102 -8.82 2.99 -6.42
CA TYR A 102 -9.01 4.43 -6.23
C TYR A 102 -7.78 5.24 -6.64
N TRP A 103 -6.60 4.65 -6.45
CA TRP A 103 -5.32 5.28 -6.73
C TRP A 103 -4.44 4.39 -7.63
N PRO A 104 -4.88 4.07 -8.86
CA PRO A 104 -4.29 3.00 -9.66
C PRO A 104 -2.83 3.31 -10.01
N VAL A 105 -2.56 4.55 -10.45
CA VAL A 105 -1.21 4.98 -10.83
C VAL A 105 -0.24 4.90 -9.65
N ALA A 106 -0.62 5.48 -8.51
CA ALA A 106 0.25 5.46 -7.32
C ALA A 106 0.47 4.04 -6.78
N SER A 107 -0.56 3.20 -6.81
CA SER A 107 -0.47 1.79 -6.39
C SER A 107 0.44 0.98 -7.31
N ILE A 108 0.36 1.20 -8.63
CA ILE A 108 1.26 0.58 -9.60
C ILE A 108 2.70 1.01 -9.37
N ILE A 109 2.95 2.31 -9.17
CA ILE A 109 4.31 2.83 -8.92
C ILE A 109 4.92 2.17 -7.68
N VAL A 110 4.20 2.20 -6.56
CA VAL A 110 4.69 1.62 -5.30
C VAL A 110 4.86 0.10 -5.42
N GLY A 111 3.94 -0.58 -6.10
CA GLY A 111 4.04 -2.02 -6.39
C GLY A 111 5.25 -2.36 -7.26
N ALA A 112 5.50 -1.60 -8.33
CA ALA A 112 6.66 -1.78 -9.19
C ALA A 112 7.98 -1.57 -8.44
N ILE A 113 8.06 -0.55 -7.59
CA ILE A 113 9.25 -0.32 -6.75
C ILE A 113 9.49 -1.48 -5.80
N ALA A 114 8.44 -2.00 -5.16
CA ALA A 114 8.57 -3.17 -4.30
C ALA A 114 9.05 -4.40 -5.06
N LEU A 115 8.55 -4.64 -6.28
CA LEU A 115 9.04 -5.72 -7.15
C LEU A 115 10.52 -5.53 -7.52
N ILE A 116 10.98 -4.30 -7.78
CA ILE A 116 12.40 -4.02 -8.01
C ILE A 116 13.24 -4.36 -6.78
N GLY A 117 12.78 -3.99 -5.57
CA GLY A 117 13.46 -4.31 -4.31
C GLY A 117 13.53 -5.82 -4.04
N LEU A 118 12.45 -6.55 -4.32
CA LEU A 118 12.45 -8.01 -4.20
C LEU A 118 13.33 -8.67 -5.28
N GLY A 119 13.27 -8.19 -6.51
CA GLY A 119 14.12 -8.65 -7.61
C GLY A 119 15.60 -8.45 -7.32
N SER A 120 15.98 -7.29 -6.75
CA SER A 120 17.37 -7.03 -6.36
C SER A 120 17.87 -7.98 -5.27
N ALA A 121 16.98 -8.41 -4.36
CA ALA A 121 17.30 -9.37 -3.33
C ALA A 121 17.57 -10.78 -3.90
N VAL A 122 16.78 -11.22 -4.89
CA VAL A 122 16.84 -12.58 -5.45
C VAL A 122 17.94 -12.73 -6.51
N ILE A 123 18.14 -11.75 -7.39
CA ILE A 123 19.06 -11.86 -8.53
C ILE A 123 20.51 -11.77 -8.02
N ARG A 124 21.21 -12.90 -7.82
CA ARG A 124 22.67 -12.87 -7.52
C ARG A 124 23.42 -12.21 -8.69
N ARG A 125 24.09 -11.09 -8.43
CA ARG A 125 25.17 -10.63 -9.33
C ARG A 125 26.37 -11.51 -9.00
N HIS A 126 26.67 -12.44 -9.92
CA HIS A 126 27.91 -13.21 -9.94
C HIS A 126 29.11 -12.28 -10.14
#